data_AF-A0A9P7J6J8-F1
#
_entry.id   AF-A0A9P7J6J8-F1
#
_cell.length_a   1.000
_cell.length_b   1.000
_cell.length_c   1.000
_cell.angle_alpha   90.00
_cell.angle_beta   90.00
_cell.angle_gamma   90.00
#
_symmetry.space_group_name_H-M   'P 1'
#
loop_
_entity.id
_entity.type
_entity.pdbx_description
1 polymer ?
#
loop_
_entity_poly.entity_id
_entity_poly.type
_entity_poly.pdbx_seq_one_letter_code
_entity_poly.pdbx_strand_id
1 'polypeptide(L)'
;PNAKDQSLVYAVKDISFHPVHGTFSTCGSDGTIHFWDKDARTRLKTFEAAPGPISATTFNRNGTIFAYAVSYDWSKGHSGMTPGHPNKLMLHACKDDEVKRRPKK
;
A
#
# COMPACT_ATOMS: atom_id res chain seq x y z
N PRO A 1 -16.57 6.59 -26.90
CA PRO A 1 -15.33 6.24 -26.16
C PRO A 1 -15.50 4.88 -25.46
N ASN A 2 -14.79 3.85 -25.94
CA ASN A 2 -14.86 2.51 -25.35
C ASN A 2 -14.37 2.54 -23.91
N ALA A 3 -15.15 1.97 -22.98
CA ALA A 3 -14.85 1.91 -21.55
C ALA A 3 -13.54 1.16 -21.20
N LYS A 4 -12.84 0.59 -22.18
CA LYS A 4 -11.58 -0.15 -22.04
C LYS A 4 -10.34 0.72 -21.85
N ASP A 5 -10.43 2.04 -22.01
CA ASP A 5 -9.28 2.96 -22.00
C ASP A 5 -9.31 4.02 -20.88
N GLN A 6 -10.22 3.89 -19.92
CA GLN A 6 -10.18 4.73 -18.72
C GLN A 6 -9.17 4.15 -17.73
N SER A 7 -7.97 4.73 -17.72
CA SER A 7 -7.05 4.56 -16.59
C SER A 7 -7.71 5.15 -15.35
N LEU A 8 -8.17 4.28 -14.45
CA LEU A 8 -8.70 4.70 -13.16
C LEU A 8 -7.52 5.20 -12.32
N VAL A 9 -7.48 6.50 -12.08
CA VAL A 9 -6.46 7.15 -11.25
C VAL A 9 -6.94 7.15 -9.81
N TYR A 10 -6.13 6.60 -8.91
CA TYR A 10 -6.40 6.55 -7.48
C TYR A 10 -5.42 7.41 -6.72
N ALA A 11 -5.88 8.02 -5.62
CA ALA A 11 -5.01 8.78 -4.74
C ALA A 11 -4.07 7.83 -3.97
N VAL A 12 -2.80 8.20 -3.89
CA VAL A 12 -1.87 7.64 -2.91
C VAL A 12 -2.18 8.30 -1.57
N LYS A 13 -2.47 7.50 -0.55
CA LYS A 13 -2.88 8.00 0.76
C LYS A 13 -1.72 8.16 1.72
N ASP A 14 -0.76 7.25 1.66
CA ASP A 14 0.32 7.20 2.61
C ASP A 14 1.60 6.62 2.01
N ILE A 15 2.72 6.99 2.63
CA ILE A 15 4.07 6.53 2.31
C ILE A 15 4.84 6.26 3.60
N SER A 16 5.45 5.08 3.71
CA SER A 16 6.20 4.68 4.90
C SER A 16 7.57 4.12 4.52
N PHE A 17 8.63 4.61 5.17
CA PHE A 17 9.98 4.14 4.92
C PHE A 17 10.33 2.97 5.85
N HIS A 18 10.94 1.93 5.27
CA HIS A 18 11.47 0.83 6.04
C HIS A 18 12.71 1.31 6.83
N PRO A 19 12.73 1.19 8.18
CA PRO A 19 13.74 1.84 9.01
C PRO A 19 15.15 1.27 8.83
N VAL A 20 15.28 0.01 8.40
CA VAL A 20 16.58 -0.66 8.20
C VAL A 20 17.10 -0.61 6.75
N HIS A 21 16.28 -0.94 5.75
CA HIS A 21 16.73 -1.12 4.36
C HIS A 21 16.65 0.14 3.47
N GLY A 22 16.00 1.20 3.94
CA GLY A 22 15.82 2.43 3.17
C GLY A 22 14.97 2.27 1.91
N THR A 23 14.21 1.18 1.81
CA THR A 23 13.10 0.99 0.88
C THR A 23 11.83 1.62 1.46
N PHE A 24 10.77 1.75 0.68
CA PHE A 24 9.54 2.37 1.16
C PHE A 24 8.29 1.68 0.60
N SER A 25 7.19 1.79 1.33
CA SER A 25 5.86 1.36 0.91
C SER A 25 5.01 2.54 0.51
N THR A 26 4.09 2.31 -0.42
CA THR A 26 3.01 3.23 -0.76
C THR A 26 1.69 2.48 -0.74
N CYS A 27 0.61 3.15 -0.37
CA CYS A 27 -0.74 2.58 -0.45
C CYS A 27 -1.75 3.57 -1.06
N GLY A 28 -2.84 3.03 -1.60
CA GLY A 28 -3.82 3.84 -2.33
C GLY A 28 -5.28 3.52 -2.06
N SER A 29 -6.14 4.36 -2.63
CA SER A 29 -7.61 4.20 -2.62
C SER A 29 -8.09 2.98 -3.41
N ASP A 30 -7.23 2.41 -4.26
CA ASP A 30 -7.44 1.15 -4.98
C ASP A 30 -7.31 -0.09 -4.08
N GLY A 31 -6.95 0.11 -2.81
CA GLY A 31 -6.74 -0.98 -1.85
C GLY A 31 -5.42 -1.71 -2.05
N THR A 32 -4.52 -1.21 -2.91
CA THR A 32 -3.24 -1.87 -3.16
C THR A 32 -2.11 -1.26 -2.34
N ILE A 33 -1.09 -2.08 -2.09
CA ILE A 33 0.14 -1.69 -1.43
C ILE A 33 1.30 -2.12 -2.32
N HIS A 34 2.28 -1.23 -2.46
CA HIS A 34 3.49 -1.47 -3.23
C HIS A 34 4.71 -1.19 -2.39
N PHE A 35 5.72 -2.06 -2.49
CA PHE A 35 7.05 -1.82 -1.95
C PHE A 35 7.99 -1.39 -3.07
N TRP A 36 8.86 -0.44 -2.77
CA TRP A 36 9.70 0.26 -3.74
C TRP A 36 11.14 0.37 -3.25
N ASP A 37 12.05 0.26 -4.21
CA ASP A 37 13.44 0.69 -4.07
C ASP A 37 13.61 2.02 -4.79
N LYS A 38 13.86 3.09 -4.02
CA LYS A 38 14.06 4.44 -4.57
C LYS A 38 15.35 4.57 -5.39
N ASP A 39 16.40 3.81 -5.03
CA ASP A 39 17.72 3.95 -5.62
C ASP A 39 17.81 3.12 -6.91
N ALA A 40 17.22 1.93 -6.92
CA ALA A 40 17.05 1.15 -8.14
C ALA A 40 15.90 1.64 -9.03
N ARG A 41 15.00 2.49 -8.51
CA ARG A 41 13.76 2.93 -9.18
C ARG A 41 12.88 1.77 -9.64
N THR A 42 12.80 0.73 -8.81
CA THR A 42 12.05 -0.49 -9.13
C THR A 42 11.00 -0.78 -8.08
N ARG A 43 9.90 -1.41 -8.52
CA ARG A 43 8.90 -1.99 -7.63
C ARG A 43 9.39 -3.36 -7.16
N LEU A 44 9.50 -3.55 -5.86
CA LEU A 44 9.96 -4.79 -5.23
C LEU A 44 8.84 -5.80 -5.11
N LYS A 45 7.69 -5.36 -4.58
CA LYS A 45 6.52 -6.20 -4.33
C LYS A 45 5.22 -5.43 -4.55
N THR A 46 4.20 -6.15 -5.00
CA THR A 46 2.80 -5.71 -5.04
C THR A 46 1.98 -6.66 -4.21
N PHE A 47 1.18 -6.12 -3.30
CA PHE A 47 0.22 -6.89 -2.52
C PHE A 47 -1.08 -7.06 -3.29
N GLU A 48 -1.84 -8.10 -2.95
CA GLU A 48 -3.20 -8.25 -3.46
C GLU A 48 -4.07 -7.09 -2.97
N ALA A 49 -5.02 -6.68 -3.80
CA ALA A 49 -5.93 -5.61 -3.45
C ALA A 49 -6.76 -6.02 -2.23
N ALA A 50 -6.72 -5.18 -1.19
CA ALA A 50 -7.57 -5.33 -0.03
C ALA A 50 -9.04 -5.12 -0.40
N PRO A 51 -10.00 -5.62 0.41
CA PRO A 51 -11.44 -5.43 0.17
C PRO A 51 -11.92 -3.97 0.31
N GLY A 52 -11.01 -3.02 0.53
CA GLY A 52 -11.30 -1.60 0.62
C GLY A 52 -10.03 -0.75 0.53
N PRO A 53 -10.18 0.59 0.52
CA PRO A 53 -9.06 1.52 0.47
C PRO A 53 -8.10 1.32 1.65
N ILE A 54 -6.81 1.57 1.40
CA ILE A 54 -5.81 1.62 2.47
C ILE A 54 -5.59 3.08 2.86
N SER A 55 -5.92 3.41 4.11
CA SER A 55 -5.89 4.79 4.60
C SER A 55 -4.55 5.17 5.22
N ALA A 56 -3.85 4.22 5.83
CA ALA A 56 -2.60 4.44 6.54
C ALA A 56 -1.75 3.18 6.59
N THR A 57 -0.44 3.36 6.67
CA THR A 57 0.58 2.30 6.71
C THR A 57 1.74 2.68 7.62
N THR A 58 2.36 1.70 8.28
CA THR A 58 3.58 1.96 9.04
C THR A 58 4.43 0.71 9.24
N PHE A 59 5.74 0.90 9.35
CA PHE A 59 6.66 -0.15 9.78
C PHE A 59 6.91 -0.05 11.28
N ASN A 60 7.07 -1.19 11.95
CA ASN A 60 7.60 -1.19 13.31
C ASN A 60 9.09 -0.81 13.32
N ARG A 61 9.64 -0.53 14.51
CA ARG A 61 11.00 0.02 14.67
C ARG A 61 12.12 -0.79 14.01
N ASN A 62 12.02 -2.12 14.02
CA ASN A 62 13.01 -3.01 13.41
C ASN A 62 12.67 -3.39 11.96
N GLY A 63 11.51 -2.97 11.43
CA GLY A 63 11.05 -3.26 10.07
C GLY A 63 10.52 -4.68 9.83
N THR A 64 10.41 -5.52 10.87
CA THR A 64 9.93 -6.90 10.72
C THR A 64 8.42 -7.00 10.59
N ILE A 65 7.67 -5.95 10.95
CA ILE A 65 6.21 -5.91 10.88
C ILE A 65 5.81 -4.65 10.12
N PHE A 66 4.94 -4.84 9.13
CA PHE A 66 4.26 -3.78 8.41
C PHE A 66 2.78 -3.79 8.77
N ALA A 67 2.29 -2.68 9.30
CA ALA A 67 0.89 -2.48 9.63
C ALA A 67 0.22 -1.65 8.54
N TYR A 68 -1.01 -2.01 8.18
CA TYR A 68 -1.84 -1.22 7.27
C TYR A 68 -3.30 -1.22 7.69
N ALA A 69 -3.98 -0.10 7.49
CA ALA A 69 -5.38 0.08 7.84
C ALA A 69 -6.25 0.02 6.59
N VAL A 70 -7.16 -0.94 6.55
CA VAL A 70 -8.23 -1.00 5.56
C VAL A 70 -9.41 -0.21 6.12
N SER A 71 -9.74 0.91 5.51
CA SER A 71 -10.87 1.75 5.92
C SER A 71 -11.33 2.63 4.77
N TYR A 72 -12.61 2.98 4.73
CA TYR A 72 -13.10 3.92 3.73
C TYR A 72 -12.42 5.29 3.90
N ASP A 73 -11.96 5.85 2.79
CA ASP A 73 -11.07 7.01 2.73
C ASP A 73 -11.75 8.29 2.20
N TRP A 74 -13.08 8.25 2.13
CA TRP A 74 -13.95 9.30 1.60
C TRP A 74 -13.77 9.63 0.12
N SER A 75 -13.07 8.80 -0.65
CA SER A 75 -12.80 9.03 -2.08
C SER A 75 -14.07 9.21 -2.94
N LYS A 76 -15.22 8.67 -2.52
CA LYS A 76 -16.52 8.82 -3.19
C LYS A 76 -17.53 9.64 -2.37
N GLY A 77 -17.08 10.41 -1.39
CA GLY A 77 -17.95 11.21 -0.52
C GLY A 77 -18.87 10.37 0.36
N HIS A 78 -19.94 10.99 0.88
CA HIS A 78 -20.91 10.34 1.76
C HIS A 78 -21.63 9.15 1.09
N SER A 79 -21.91 9.25 -0.21
CA SER A 79 -22.61 8.20 -0.97
C SER A 79 -21.81 6.90 -1.08
N GLY A 80 -20.48 6.96 -0.95
CA GLY A 80 -19.63 5.77 -0.92
C GLY A 80 -19.53 5.11 0.46
N MET A 81 -19.84 5.81 1.55
CA MET A 81 -19.76 5.25 2.90
C MET A 81 -20.99 4.40 3.21
N THR A 82 -20.86 3.08 3.05
CA THR A 82 -21.87 2.11 3.48
C THR A 82 -21.61 1.62 4.93
N PRO A 83 -22.66 1.33 5.73
CA PRO A 83 -22.50 0.79 7.08
C PRO A 83 -21.73 -0.54 7.18
N GLY A 84 -21.50 -1.22 6.06
CA GLY A 84 -20.76 -2.48 5.98
C GLY A 84 -19.27 -2.34 5.64
N HIS A 85 -18.74 -1.12 5.48
CA HIS A 85 -17.33 -0.96 5.14
C HIS A 85 -16.42 -1.51 6.26
N PRO A 86 -15.45 -2.38 5.93
CA PRO A 86 -14.56 -2.92 6.93
C PRO A 86 -13.59 -1.83 7.40
N ASN A 87 -13.50 -1.67 8.71
CA ASN A 87 -12.38 -0.99 9.37
C ASN A 87 -11.53 -2.05 10.03
N LYS A 88 -10.39 -2.38 9.42
CA LYS A 88 -9.51 -3.46 9.88
C LYS A 88 -8.07 -2.99 9.92
N LEU A 89 -7.38 -3.30 11.01
CA LEU A 89 -5.94 -3.16 11.10
C LEU A 89 -5.30 -4.51 10.77
N MET A 90 -4.44 -4.52 9.78
CA MET A 90 -3.77 -5.72 9.30
C MET A 90 -2.29 -5.64 9.61
N LEU A 91 -1.69 -6.77 9.99
CA LEU A 91 -0.25 -6.88 10.23
C LEU A 91 0.33 -7.89 9.25
N HIS A 92 1.40 -7.49 8.57
CA HIS A 92 2.17 -8.32 7.66
C HIS A 92 3.57 -8.52 8.23
N ALA A 93 3.98 -9.77 8.42
CA ALA A 93 5.35 -10.10 8.78
C ALA A 93 6.23 -9.89 7.54
N CYS A 94 7.07 -8.87 7.56
CA CYS A 94 7.96 -8.54 6.46
C CYS A 94 9.08 -9.56 6.36
N LYS A 95 9.18 -10.21 5.21
CA LYS A 95 10.31 -11.07 4.88
C LYS A 95 11.38 -10.23 4.19
N ASP A 96 12.63 -10.52 4.48
CA ASP A 96 13.79 -9.85 3.89
C ASP A 96 13.71 -9.74 2.36
N ASP A 97 13.28 -10.80 1.67
CA ASP A 97 13.17 -10.83 0.20
C ASP A 97 12.12 -9.86 -0.36
N GLU A 98 11.20 -9.37 0.46
CA GLU A 98 10.14 -8.45 0.07
C GLU A 98 10.57 -6.99 0.22
N VAL A 99 11.41 -6.71 1.21
CA VAL A 99 11.77 -5.35 1.64
C VAL A 99 13.23 -4.98 1.34
N LYS A 100 14.10 -5.96 1.06
CA LYS A 100 15.49 -5.70 0.69
C LYS A 100 15.61 -5.33 -0.79
N ARG A 101 16.61 -4.51 -1.05
CA ARG A 101 17.03 -4.12 -2.39
C ARG A 101 17.54 -5.36 -3.12
N ARG A 102 17.15 -5.53 -4.38
CA ARG A 102 17.71 -6.61 -5.20
C ARG A 102 19.16 -6.28 -5.53
N PRO A 103 20.10 -7.25 -5.44
CA PRO A 103 21.48 -7.01 -5.85
C PRO A 103 21.52 -6.61 -7.32
N LYS A 104 22.40 -5.66 -7.66
CA LYS A 104 22.67 -5.34 -9.07
C LYS A 104 23.27 -6.58 -9.74
N LYS A 105 22.64 -7.02 -10.84
CA LYS A 105 23.27 -7.94 -11.78
C LYS A 105 24.43 -7.25 -12.49
#